data_AF-A0A931VTH7-F1
#
_entry.id   AF-A0A931VTH7-F1
#
_cell.length_a   1.000
_cell.length_b   1.000
_cell.length_c   1.000
_cell.angle_alpha   90.00
_cell.angle_beta   90.00
_cell.angle_gamma   90.00
#
_symmetry.space_group_name_H-M   'P 1'
#
loop_
_entity.id
_entity.type
_entity.pdbx_description
1 polymer ?
#
loop_
_entity_poly.entity_id
_entity_poly.type
_entity_poly.pdbx_seq_one_letter_code
_entity_poly.pdbx_strand_id
1 'polypeptide(L)'
;MRSLFAVPDPRRALVLPAVLLLAALIRLPFLPGVGRIVNSDDAMTGIMALSILRGEYPVFFPGQGYMGSLEAYAAAILFWMFGPRPALIYAVPFVLSIVVVGLSYRLGRNLLGEDGGLMTALALALAPPFLVIFGSAPRLGYIETLALGTILLLLGIRLAGNHRPRGERSLLLILGVVAGVGFWTNWLIAPYVGTVIVLLLRHRRRLVIGPGMGWAALGFVAGSLPFWVFNFGHGFWSFALLESGPSGETWPRARRLFLEALSYVAGMRNLSAGEWFPPSAVPLGAGYALLLAGWIVARRNDDGGNKEMLSAGTLTAGVLAGFTLLSFMLSRYGDLGAPRYIFPFYTALALFAGGGVSSARTRWGRGWLLALPILAGNVAGVAGAYADIRGGAMAATAFAGNQVGFAGLRPPAGMEPAAEREVPALRPLVSFLERKGIDSVIADYGISVRLTLETAERIVAVQPLREKNPAYAAAVG
;
A
#
# COMPACT_ATOMS: atom_id res chain seq x y z
N MET A 1 -8.58 -0.45 29.09
CA MET A 1 -8.65 -0.90 27.69
C MET A 1 -9.74 -1.96 27.56
N ARG A 2 -10.82 -1.68 26.81
CA ARG A 2 -11.93 -2.63 26.57
C ARG A 2 -11.48 -3.78 25.65
N SER A 3 -12.13 -4.94 25.76
CA SER A 3 -11.77 -6.14 25.01
C SER A 3 -11.74 -5.88 23.49
N LEU A 4 -10.84 -6.56 22.78
CA LEU A 4 -10.72 -6.51 21.30
C LEU A 4 -12.00 -6.93 20.55
N PHE A 5 -12.98 -7.48 21.28
CA PHE A 5 -14.28 -7.94 20.79
C PHE A 5 -15.45 -7.20 21.47
N ALA A 6 -15.22 -6.03 22.07
CA ALA A 6 -16.31 -5.25 22.64
C ALA A 6 -17.30 -4.89 21.52
N VAL A 7 -18.49 -5.50 21.59
CA VAL A 7 -19.59 -5.33 20.64
C VAL A 7 -19.82 -3.84 20.43
N PRO A 8 -19.87 -3.35 19.18
CA PRO A 8 -20.20 -1.95 18.89
C PRO A 8 -21.49 -1.56 19.61
N ASP A 9 -21.64 -0.29 19.96
CA ASP A 9 -22.94 0.24 20.38
C ASP A 9 -24.00 -0.23 19.36
N PRO A 10 -25.07 -0.94 19.77
CA PRO A 10 -26.07 -1.47 18.84
C PRO A 10 -26.70 -0.38 17.96
N ARG A 11 -26.72 0.88 18.42
CA ARG A 11 -27.16 2.04 17.64
C ARG A 11 -26.23 2.38 16.46
N ARG A 12 -25.00 1.85 16.47
CA ARG A 12 -23.95 2.08 15.47
C ARG A 12 -23.50 0.79 14.77
N ALA A 13 -24.18 -0.33 14.99
CA ALA A 13 -23.78 -1.63 14.44
C ALA A 13 -23.67 -1.62 12.90
N LEU A 14 -24.47 -0.79 12.22
CA LEU A 14 -24.47 -0.66 10.76
C LEU A 14 -23.45 0.36 10.22
N VAL A 15 -22.83 1.18 11.07
CA VAL A 15 -21.95 2.27 10.62
C VAL A 15 -20.67 1.72 9.99
N LEU A 16 -19.98 0.80 10.66
CA LEU A 16 -18.76 0.21 10.10
C LEU A 16 -19.05 -0.57 8.81
N PRO A 17 -20.06 -1.47 8.73
CA PRO A 17 -20.46 -2.08 7.48
C PRO A 17 -20.74 -1.07 6.36
N ALA A 18 -21.43 0.04 6.66
CA ALA A 18 -21.67 1.09 5.68
C ALA A 18 -20.37 1.77 5.20
N VAL A 19 -19.41 2.02 6.09
CA VAL A 19 -18.09 2.57 5.73
C VAL A 19 -17.29 1.59 4.87
N LEU A 20 -17.35 0.30 5.17
CA LEU A 20 -16.68 -0.74 4.37
C LEU A 20 -17.34 -0.89 2.99
N LEU A 21 -18.67 -0.83 2.93
CA LEU A 21 -19.42 -0.81 1.67
C LEU A 21 -19.05 0.42 0.85
N LEU A 22 -19.00 1.60 1.47
CA LEU A 22 -18.57 2.84 0.81
C LEU A 22 -17.15 2.70 0.25
N ALA A 23 -16.21 2.14 1.04
CA ALA A 23 -14.85 1.89 0.58
C ALA A 23 -14.80 0.98 -0.65
N ALA A 24 -15.64 -0.07 -0.68
CA ALA A 24 -15.77 -0.97 -1.81
C ALA A 24 -16.34 -0.24 -3.04
N LEU A 25 -17.47 0.47 -2.88
CA LEU A 25 -18.14 1.22 -3.95
C LEU A 25 -17.23 2.26 -4.61
N ILE A 26 -16.37 2.91 -3.83
CA ILE A 26 -15.38 3.89 -4.33
C ILE A 26 -14.31 3.22 -5.21
N ARG A 27 -13.95 1.98 -4.92
CA ARG A 27 -12.86 1.25 -5.60
C ARG A 27 -13.34 0.44 -6.80
N LEU A 28 -14.59 -0.02 -6.79
CA LEU A 28 -15.18 -0.82 -7.87
C LEU A 28 -14.96 -0.24 -9.28
N PRO A 29 -15.11 1.09 -9.53
CA PRO A 29 -14.94 1.63 -10.87
C PRO A 29 -13.51 1.56 -11.42
N PHE A 30 -12.53 1.30 -10.55
CA PHE A 30 -11.11 1.19 -10.89
C PHE A 30 -10.66 -0.25 -11.18
N LEU A 31 -11.56 -1.23 -11.05
CA LEU A 31 -11.28 -2.63 -11.38
C LEU A 31 -11.33 -2.87 -12.91
N PRO A 32 -10.59 -3.87 -13.42
CA PRO A 32 -10.65 -4.24 -14.83
C PRO A 32 -12.04 -4.68 -15.25
N GLY A 33 -12.43 -4.34 -16.49
CA GLY A 33 -13.74 -4.71 -17.05
C GLY A 33 -14.89 -3.73 -16.74
N VAL A 34 -14.68 -2.76 -15.83
CA VAL A 34 -15.61 -1.63 -15.63
C VAL A 34 -15.12 -0.37 -16.34
N GLY A 35 -13.80 -0.13 -16.31
CA GLY A 35 -13.18 1.01 -16.99
C GLY A 35 -11.68 0.89 -17.26
N ARG A 36 -11.03 -0.23 -16.91
CA ARG A 36 -9.56 -0.40 -17.04
C ARG A 36 -9.16 -1.70 -17.75
N ILE A 37 -8.07 -1.64 -18.50
CA ILE A 37 -7.38 -2.81 -19.05
C ILE A 37 -6.26 -3.22 -18.07
N VAL A 38 -5.95 -4.52 -18.01
CA VAL A 38 -4.80 -5.01 -17.23
C VAL A 38 -3.51 -4.54 -17.91
N ASN A 39 -2.72 -3.69 -17.22
CA ASN A 39 -1.42 -3.27 -17.73
C ASN A 39 -0.35 -4.36 -17.53
N SER A 40 0.82 -4.17 -18.13
CA SER A 40 1.91 -5.15 -18.11
C SER A 40 2.53 -5.37 -16.73
N ASP A 41 2.63 -4.34 -15.89
CA ASP A 41 3.16 -4.48 -14.53
C ASP A 41 2.23 -5.32 -13.67
N ASP A 42 0.92 -5.06 -13.75
CA ASP A 42 -0.10 -5.83 -13.05
C ASP A 42 -0.16 -7.26 -13.59
N ALA A 43 -0.03 -7.44 -14.92
CA ALA A 43 -0.04 -8.76 -15.56
C ALA A 43 1.09 -9.67 -15.07
N MET A 44 2.22 -9.11 -14.62
CA MET A 44 3.33 -9.90 -14.09
C MET A 44 2.92 -10.69 -12.84
N THR A 45 2.03 -10.16 -12.00
CA THR A 45 1.46 -10.92 -10.86
C THR A 45 0.68 -12.14 -11.36
N GLY A 46 -0.04 -12.01 -12.47
CA GLY A 46 -0.76 -13.11 -13.11
C GLY A 46 0.19 -14.14 -13.73
N ILE A 47 1.28 -13.70 -14.37
CA ILE A 47 2.33 -14.59 -14.88
C ILE A 47 2.98 -15.38 -13.74
N MET A 48 3.31 -14.72 -12.62
CA MET A 48 3.83 -15.40 -11.43
C MET A 48 2.82 -16.39 -10.87
N ALA A 49 1.52 -16.06 -10.88
CA ALA A 49 0.46 -16.97 -10.44
C ALA A 49 0.34 -18.21 -11.32
N LEU A 50 0.41 -18.06 -12.65
CA LEU A 50 0.48 -19.19 -13.60
C LEU A 50 1.71 -20.07 -13.35
N SER A 51 2.85 -19.44 -13.11
CA SER A 51 4.11 -20.12 -12.77
C SER A 51 3.97 -20.97 -11.50
N ILE A 52 3.31 -20.43 -10.47
CA ILE A 52 2.99 -21.16 -9.23
C ILE A 52 2.12 -22.40 -9.51
N LEU A 53 1.14 -22.30 -10.40
CA LEU A 53 0.32 -23.45 -10.78
C LEU A 53 1.09 -24.53 -11.55
N ARG A 54 2.19 -24.17 -12.22
CA ARG A 54 3.13 -25.12 -12.85
C ARG A 54 4.14 -25.72 -11.87
N GLY A 55 4.14 -25.31 -10.61
CA GLY A 55 5.12 -25.75 -9.62
C GLY A 55 6.41 -24.93 -9.59
N GLU A 56 6.43 -23.76 -10.24
CA GLU A 56 7.51 -22.78 -10.05
C GLU A 56 7.19 -21.94 -8.81
N TYR A 57 8.09 -21.87 -7.83
CA TYR A 57 7.84 -21.18 -6.55
C TYR A 57 8.65 -19.87 -6.47
N PRO A 58 8.26 -18.81 -7.19
CA PRO A 58 8.98 -17.54 -7.15
C PRO A 58 8.97 -17.00 -5.72
N VAL A 59 10.12 -16.53 -5.24
CA VAL A 59 10.25 -15.90 -3.92
C VAL A 59 10.11 -14.39 -4.00
N PHE A 60 10.60 -13.79 -5.08
CA PHE A 60 10.58 -12.35 -5.31
C PHE A 60 9.99 -12.02 -6.68
N PHE A 61 9.57 -10.77 -6.83
CA PHE A 61 9.30 -10.19 -8.12
C PHE A 61 10.54 -10.26 -9.02
N PRO A 62 10.40 -10.70 -10.28
CA PRO A 62 11.55 -10.86 -11.17
C PRO A 62 12.40 -9.58 -11.33
N GLY A 63 13.65 -9.64 -10.88
CA GLY A 63 14.60 -8.51 -10.91
C GLY A 63 14.51 -7.53 -9.73
N GLN A 64 13.67 -7.81 -8.71
CA GLN A 64 13.56 -6.98 -7.50
C GLN A 64 13.59 -7.84 -6.24
N GLY A 65 14.79 -8.09 -5.71
CA GLY A 65 15.03 -8.95 -4.55
C GLY A 65 14.50 -8.47 -3.20
N TYR A 66 13.62 -7.47 -3.19
CA TYR A 66 13.03 -6.89 -1.98
C TYR A 66 11.49 -6.88 -2.02
N MET A 67 10.87 -7.36 -3.11
CA MET A 67 9.41 -7.45 -3.26
C MET A 67 8.99 -8.91 -3.32
N GLY A 68 8.42 -9.42 -2.23
CA GLY A 68 7.99 -10.80 -2.11
C GLY A 68 6.77 -11.13 -2.96
N SER A 69 6.61 -12.41 -3.29
CA SER A 69 5.56 -12.92 -4.18
C SER A 69 4.23 -13.26 -3.47
N LEU A 70 4.01 -12.77 -2.25
CA LEU A 70 2.83 -13.11 -1.43
C LEU A 70 1.50 -12.90 -2.18
N GLU A 71 1.35 -11.77 -2.87
CA GLU A 71 0.15 -11.46 -3.65
C GLU A 71 -0.02 -12.41 -4.86
N ALA A 72 1.08 -12.83 -5.49
CA ALA A 72 1.03 -13.81 -6.59
C ALA A 72 0.57 -15.20 -6.13
N TYR A 73 0.98 -15.64 -4.92
CA TYR A 73 0.46 -16.88 -4.33
C TYR A 73 -1.05 -16.80 -4.05
N ALA A 74 -1.54 -15.67 -3.54
CA ALA A 74 -2.97 -15.47 -3.35
C ALA A 74 -3.73 -15.47 -4.70
N ALA A 75 -3.18 -14.85 -5.73
CA ALA A 75 -3.73 -14.88 -7.07
C ALA A 75 -3.72 -16.30 -7.69
N ALA A 76 -2.68 -17.10 -7.44
CA ALA A 76 -2.59 -18.48 -7.89
C ALA A 76 -3.72 -19.34 -7.32
N ILE A 77 -4.06 -19.17 -6.03
CA ILE A 77 -5.23 -19.85 -5.42
C ILE A 77 -6.51 -19.49 -6.17
N LEU A 78 -6.72 -18.21 -6.52
CA LEU A 78 -7.89 -17.79 -7.29
C LEU A 78 -7.91 -18.36 -8.70
N PHE A 79 -6.76 -18.42 -9.37
CA PHE A 79 -6.65 -19.06 -10.70
C PHE A 79 -6.94 -20.56 -10.63
N TRP A 80 -6.47 -21.25 -9.60
CA TRP A 80 -6.78 -22.67 -9.37
C TRP A 80 -8.28 -22.89 -9.17
N MET A 81 -8.97 -22.01 -8.45
CA MET A 81 -10.42 -22.13 -8.17
C MET A 81 -11.32 -21.77 -9.36
N PHE A 82 -10.97 -20.74 -10.13
CA PHE A 82 -11.89 -20.11 -11.11
C PHE A 82 -11.36 -20.10 -12.55
N GLY A 83 -10.19 -20.70 -12.76
CA GLY A 83 -9.42 -20.62 -14.00
C GLY A 83 -8.63 -19.30 -14.12
N PRO A 84 -7.55 -19.29 -14.92
CA PRO A 84 -6.74 -18.10 -15.13
C PRO A 84 -7.53 -17.02 -15.88
N ARG A 85 -7.81 -15.91 -15.19
CA ARG A 85 -8.49 -14.75 -15.77
C ARG A 85 -7.74 -13.49 -15.34
N PRO A 86 -7.33 -12.60 -16.28
CA PRO A 86 -6.59 -11.39 -15.95
C PRO A 86 -7.25 -10.48 -14.91
N ALA A 87 -8.59 -10.48 -14.80
CA ALA A 87 -9.27 -9.65 -13.81
C ALA A 87 -9.14 -10.18 -12.37
N LEU A 88 -8.92 -11.49 -12.17
CA LEU A 88 -8.91 -12.10 -10.82
C LEU A 88 -7.70 -11.66 -9.98
N ILE A 89 -6.60 -11.25 -10.61
CA ILE A 89 -5.40 -10.77 -9.89
C ILE A 89 -5.70 -9.49 -9.07
N TYR A 90 -6.78 -8.76 -9.39
CA TYR A 90 -7.18 -7.56 -8.65
C TYR A 90 -8.05 -7.87 -7.44
N ALA A 91 -8.61 -9.07 -7.33
CA ALA A 91 -9.49 -9.43 -6.22
C ALA A 91 -8.75 -9.38 -4.87
N VAL A 92 -7.49 -9.82 -4.85
CA VAL A 92 -6.64 -9.81 -3.64
C VAL A 92 -6.41 -8.38 -3.12
N PRO A 93 -5.82 -7.45 -3.90
CA PRO A 93 -5.60 -6.09 -3.43
C PRO A 93 -6.92 -5.35 -3.16
N PHE A 94 -7.97 -5.59 -3.95
CA PHE A 94 -9.30 -5.03 -3.70
C PHE A 94 -9.83 -5.40 -2.31
N VAL A 95 -9.86 -6.70 -1.97
CA VAL A 95 -10.33 -7.17 -0.66
C VAL A 95 -9.43 -6.65 0.45
N LEU A 96 -8.10 -6.72 0.28
CA LEU A 96 -7.16 -6.20 1.27
C LEU A 96 -7.35 -4.70 1.52
N SER A 97 -7.66 -3.92 0.50
CA SER A 97 -7.90 -2.48 0.66
C SER A 97 -9.10 -2.17 1.56
N ILE A 98 -10.15 -3.01 1.51
CA ILE A 98 -11.33 -2.92 2.40
C ILE A 98 -10.96 -3.40 3.80
N VAL A 99 -10.18 -4.47 3.91
CA VAL A 99 -9.66 -4.97 5.20
C VAL A 99 -8.82 -3.91 5.90
N VAL A 100 -7.97 -3.17 5.18
CA VAL A 100 -7.16 -2.06 5.73
C VAL A 100 -8.05 -0.97 6.34
N VAL A 101 -9.19 -0.63 5.74
CA VAL A 101 -10.16 0.31 6.32
C VAL A 101 -10.70 -0.21 7.65
N GLY A 102 -11.09 -1.48 7.71
CA GLY A 102 -11.60 -2.11 8.94
C GLY A 102 -10.54 -2.25 10.04
N LEU A 103 -9.30 -2.61 9.69
CA LEU A 103 -8.17 -2.64 10.62
C LEU A 103 -7.85 -1.25 11.16
N SER A 104 -7.92 -0.23 10.30
CA SER A 104 -7.66 1.16 10.68
C SER A 104 -8.76 1.75 11.56
N TYR A 105 -10.03 1.36 11.35
CA TYR A 105 -11.11 1.64 12.32
C TYR A 105 -10.74 1.11 13.70
N ARG A 106 -10.32 -0.17 13.78
CA ARG A 106 -9.94 -0.79 15.07
C ARG A 106 -8.74 -0.10 15.70
N LEU A 107 -7.73 0.27 14.90
CA LEU A 107 -6.54 0.97 15.37
C LEU A 107 -6.92 2.35 15.92
N GLY A 108 -7.64 3.14 15.13
CA GLY A 108 -8.12 4.46 15.54
C GLY A 108 -9.04 4.38 16.76
N ARG A 109 -9.94 3.39 16.83
CA ARG A 109 -10.82 3.18 18.00
C ARG A 109 -10.04 2.91 19.27
N ASN A 110 -8.99 2.09 19.20
CA ASN A 110 -8.16 1.75 20.36
C ASN A 110 -7.30 2.93 20.86
N LEU A 111 -6.91 3.83 19.96
CA LEU A 111 -6.03 4.96 20.26
C LEU A 111 -6.78 6.28 20.54
N LEU A 112 -7.91 6.48 19.87
CA LEU A 112 -8.59 7.77 19.75
C LEU A 112 -10.07 7.69 20.16
N GLY A 113 -10.58 6.52 20.53
CA GLY A 113 -11.99 6.31 20.84
C GLY A 113 -12.87 6.13 19.59
N GLU A 114 -14.17 5.91 19.81
CA GLU A 114 -15.11 5.47 18.77
C GLU A 114 -15.17 6.43 17.57
N ASP A 115 -15.32 7.73 17.83
CA ASP A 115 -15.45 8.73 16.78
C ASP A 115 -14.12 8.93 16.01
N GLY A 116 -12.98 8.88 16.71
CA GLY A 116 -11.66 8.90 16.08
C GLY A 116 -11.40 7.66 15.21
N GLY A 117 -11.87 6.49 15.65
CA GLY A 117 -11.84 5.26 14.87
C GLY A 117 -12.66 5.34 13.58
N LEU A 118 -13.91 5.79 13.68
CA LEU A 118 -14.78 5.97 12.51
C LEU A 118 -14.18 6.94 11.50
N MET A 119 -13.64 8.06 11.97
CA MET A 119 -13.01 9.04 11.10
C MET A 119 -11.70 8.53 10.47
N THR A 120 -10.88 7.78 11.21
CA THR A 120 -9.69 7.11 10.67
C THR A 120 -10.07 6.19 9.52
N ALA A 121 -11.16 5.43 9.66
CA ALA A 121 -11.65 4.57 8.59
C ALA A 121 -12.28 5.34 7.43
N LEU A 122 -13.08 6.39 7.70
CA LEU A 122 -13.66 7.24 6.65
C LEU A 122 -12.58 7.91 5.80
N ALA A 123 -11.48 8.38 6.40
CA ALA A 123 -10.35 8.96 5.68
C ALA A 123 -9.68 7.98 4.71
N LEU A 124 -9.70 6.67 5.01
CA LEU A 124 -9.18 5.63 4.12
C LEU A 124 -10.24 5.02 3.19
N ALA A 125 -11.52 5.08 3.56
CA ALA A 125 -12.62 4.70 2.69
C ALA A 125 -12.74 5.69 1.53
N LEU A 126 -12.82 6.98 1.86
CA LEU A 126 -12.79 8.15 0.99
C LEU A 126 -11.35 8.62 0.81
N ALA A 127 -10.46 7.70 0.44
CA ALA A 127 -9.03 7.99 0.36
C ALA A 127 -8.67 8.89 -0.83
N PRO A 128 -7.49 9.54 -0.77
CA PRO A 128 -6.88 10.17 -1.93
C PRO A 128 -6.81 9.23 -3.14
N PRO A 129 -6.95 9.75 -4.38
CA PRO A 129 -6.99 8.93 -5.59
C PRO A 129 -5.81 7.97 -5.72
N PHE A 130 -4.63 8.39 -5.26
CA PHE A 130 -3.43 7.55 -5.32
C PHE A 130 -3.61 6.25 -4.52
N LEU A 131 -4.15 6.31 -3.30
CA LEU A 131 -4.41 5.09 -2.52
C LEU A 131 -5.50 4.22 -3.15
N VAL A 132 -6.56 4.85 -3.68
CA VAL A 132 -7.67 4.12 -4.31
C VAL A 132 -7.17 3.30 -5.50
N ILE A 133 -6.39 3.91 -6.39
CA ILE A 133 -5.89 3.25 -7.60
C ILE A 133 -4.72 2.32 -7.30
N PHE A 134 -3.71 2.83 -6.59
CA PHE A 134 -2.47 2.09 -6.36
C PHE A 134 -2.65 0.99 -5.32
N GLY A 135 -3.51 1.20 -4.32
CA GLY A 135 -3.83 0.21 -3.29
C GLY A 135 -4.86 -0.84 -3.69
N SER A 136 -5.52 -0.69 -4.86
CA SER A 136 -6.45 -1.69 -5.40
C SER A 136 -5.91 -2.41 -6.63
N ALA A 137 -4.66 -2.16 -7.01
CA ALA A 137 -3.98 -2.80 -8.13
C ALA A 137 -2.94 -3.82 -7.62
N PRO A 138 -2.70 -4.90 -8.38
CA PRO A 138 -1.71 -5.91 -8.02
C PRO A 138 -0.30 -5.36 -8.16
N ARG A 139 0.28 -4.93 -7.04
CA ARG A 139 1.57 -4.22 -6.99
C ARG A 139 2.57 -4.90 -6.06
N LEU A 140 2.30 -6.15 -5.68
CA LEU A 140 3.20 -7.06 -4.98
C LEU A 140 3.80 -6.45 -3.70
N GLY A 141 2.93 -5.99 -2.78
CA GLY A 141 3.34 -5.74 -1.40
C GLY A 141 2.94 -4.41 -0.79
N TYR A 142 2.33 -3.48 -1.53
CA TYR A 142 1.97 -2.16 -0.97
C TYR A 142 0.76 -2.21 -0.05
N ILE A 143 -0.37 -2.74 -0.53
CA ILE A 143 -1.60 -2.83 0.29
C ILE A 143 -1.44 -3.89 1.38
N GLU A 144 -0.68 -4.95 1.10
CA GLU A 144 -0.25 -5.95 2.07
C GLU A 144 0.56 -5.31 3.19
N THR A 145 1.49 -4.40 2.87
CA THR A 145 2.26 -3.67 3.88
C THR A 145 1.37 -2.81 4.76
N LEU A 146 0.36 -2.13 4.21
CA LEU A 146 -0.60 -1.40 5.05
C LEU A 146 -1.39 -2.34 5.96
N ALA A 147 -1.84 -3.50 5.45
CA ALA A 147 -2.59 -4.47 6.23
C ALA A 147 -1.72 -5.07 7.36
N LEU A 148 -0.57 -5.64 7.01
CA LEU A 148 0.38 -6.26 7.92
C LEU A 148 0.93 -5.23 8.93
N GLY A 149 1.29 -4.03 8.46
CA GLY A 149 1.74 -2.93 9.29
C GLY A 149 0.68 -2.48 10.31
N THR A 150 -0.58 -2.38 9.89
CA THR A 150 -1.69 -2.04 10.80
C THR A 150 -1.94 -3.15 11.82
N ILE A 151 -1.81 -4.43 11.42
CA ILE A 151 -1.85 -5.57 12.35
C ILE A 151 -0.69 -5.49 13.35
N LEU A 152 0.54 -5.15 12.92
CA LEU A 152 1.68 -4.95 13.82
C LEU A 152 1.40 -3.88 14.87
N LEU A 153 0.82 -2.74 14.48
CA LEU A 153 0.46 -1.69 15.43
C LEU A 153 -0.60 -2.16 16.43
N LEU A 154 -1.64 -2.87 15.96
CA LEU A 154 -2.66 -3.45 16.84
C LEU A 154 -2.07 -4.44 17.87
N LEU A 155 -1.16 -5.31 17.43
CA LEU A 155 -0.43 -6.23 18.31
C LEU A 155 0.49 -5.47 19.29
N GLY A 156 1.22 -4.48 18.78
CA GLY A 156 2.11 -3.62 19.58
C GLY A 156 1.38 -2.87 20.69
N ILE A 157 0.22 -2.26 20.37
CA ILE A 157 -0.63 -1.57 21.36
C ILE A 157 -1.17 -2.56 22.40
N ARG A 158 -1.57 -3.76 21.97
CA ARG A 158 -2.04 -4.80 22.90
C ARG A 158 -0.94 -5.22 23.87
N LEU A 159 0.29 -5.39 23.38
CA LEU A 159 1.45 -5.74 24.19
C LEU A 159 1.91 -4.59 25.09
N ALA A 160 1.81 -3.35 24.63
CA ALA A 160 2.17 -2.14 25.37
C ALA A 160 1.20 -1.78 26.49
N GLY A 161 0.01 -2.40 26.54
CA GLY A 161 -1.01 -2.11 27.55
C GLY A 161 -0.56 -2.35 29.00
N ASN A 162 -1.25 -1.65 29.92
CA ASN A 162 -0.93 -1.64 31.36
C ASN A 162 -1.06 -3.02 32.03
N HIS A 163 -1.86 -3.93 31.46
CA HIS A 163 -2.00 -5.28 31.96
C HIS A 163 -1.28 -6.27 31.05
N ARG A 164 -0.62 -7.27 31.65
CA ARG A 164 -0.02 -8.37 30.92
C ARG A 164 -1.09 -9.14 30.14
N PRO A 165 -1.04 -9.20 28.80
CA PRO A 165 -2.03 -9.95 28.05
C PRO A 165 -1.87 -11.46 28.28
N ARG A 166 -2.98 -12.19 28.34
CA ARG A 166 -2.96 -13.66 28.27
C ARG A 166 -2.30 -14.08 26.95
N GLY A 167 -1.38 -15.05 27.01
CA GLY A 167 -0.65 -15.53 25.84
C GLY A 167 0.42 -14.57 25.31
N GLU A 168 1.04 -13.74 26.17
CA GLU A 168 2.06 -12.76 25.77
C GLU A 168 3.18 -13.33 24.88
N ARG A 169 3.67 -14.54 25.16
CA ARG A 169 4.66 -15.22 24.32
C ARG A 169 4.12 -15.52 22.92
N SER A 170 2.90 -16.02 22.82
CA SER A 170 2.23 -16.27 21.55
C SER A 170 1.99 -14.96 20.78
N LEU A 171 1.63 -13.88 21.47
CA LEU A 171 1.48 -12.55 20.85
C LEU A 171 2.80 -12.02 20.31
N LEU A 172 3.92 -12.21 21.04
CA LEU A 172 5.26 -11.86 20.56
C LEU A 172 5.67 -12.71 19.35
N LEU A 173 5.37 -14.01 19.38
CA LEU A 173 5.61 -14.90 18.23
C LEU A 173 4.81 -14.45 17.01
N ILE A 174 3.51 -14.18 17.17
CA ILE A 174 2.64 -13.68 16.09
C ILE A 174 3.13 -12.31 15.58
N LEU A 175 3.51 -11.40 16.48
CA LEU A 175 4.11 -10.11 16.11
C LEU A 175 5.34 -10.31 15.24
N GLY A 176 6.22 -11.24 15.64
CA GLY A 176 7.38 -11.66 14.86
C GLY A 176 6.99 -12.17 13.48
N VAL A 177 6.07 -13.15 13.40
CA VAL A 177 5.63 -13.74 12.12
C VAL A 177 5.07 -12.67 11.19
N VAL A 178 4.20 -11.78 11.67
CA VAL A 178 3.65 -10.70 10.85
C VAL A 178 4.75 -9.73 10.38
N ALA A 179 5.73 -9.43 11.23
CA ALA A 179 6.87 -8.59 10.85
C ALA A 179 7.76 -9.27 9.82
N GLY A 180 7.99 -10.59 9.95
CA GLY A 180 8.76 -11.39 9.01
C GLY A 180 8.08 -11.53 7.65
N VAL A 181 6.77 -11.83 7.64
CA VAL A 181 5.98 -11.86 6.40
C VAL A 181 5.96 -10.47 5.77
N GLY A 182 5.75 -9.41 6.54
CA GLY A 182 5.83 -8.04 6.04
C GLY A 182 7.20 -7.70 5.46
N PHE A 183 8.28 -8.14 6.10
CA PHE A 183 9.65 -7.93 5.63
C PHE A 183 9.94 -8.66 4.32
N TRP A 184 9.54 -9.93 4.20
CA TRP A 184 9.64 -10.65 2.94
C TRP A 184 8.77 -10.00 1.85
N THR A 185 7.57 -9.53 2.19
CA THR A 185 6.65 -8.90 1.25
C THR A 185 7.20 -7.58 0.71
N ASN A 186 7.56 -6.64 1.60
CA ASN A 186 8.10 -5.34 1.21
C ASN A 186 8.78 -4.65 2.41
N TRP A 187 9.97 -4.09 2.19
CA TRP A 187 10.73 -3.41 3.24
C TRP A 187 10.08 -2.13 3.76
N LEU A 188 9.02 -1.63 3.10
CA LEU A 188 8.14 -0.58 3.64
C LEU A 188 7.42 -0.99 4.93
N ILE A 189 7.55 -2.23 5.40
CA ILE A 189 7.13 -2.63 6.75
C ILE A 189 7.97 -1.97 7.86
N ALA A 190 9.20 -1.55 7.57
CA ALA A 190 10.17 -1.09 8.58
C ALA A 190 9.66 0.06 9.47
N PRO A 191 8.98 1.12 8.95
CA PRO A 191 8.37 2.15 9.78
C PRO A 191 7.34 1.63 10.80
N TYR A 192 6.60 0.57 10.47
CA TYR A 192 5.67 -0.06 11.42
C TYR A 192 6.40 -0.80 12.52
N VAL A 193 7.42 -1.59 12.16
CA VAL A 193 8.27 -2.31 13.12
C VAL A 193 8.94 -1.32 14.08
N GLY A 194 9.54 -0.25 13.54
CA GLY A 194 10.15 0.83 14.33
C GLY A 194 9.16 1.47 15.30
N THR A 195 7.94 1.78 14.83
CA THR A 195 6.87 2.32 15.69
C THR A 195 6.51 1.36 16.82
N VAL A 196 6.35 0.07 16.55
CA VAL A 196 6.07 -0.93 17.59
C VAL A 196 7.22 -1.01 18.60
N ILE A 197 8.46 -1.02 18.15
CA ILE A 197 9.64 -1.04 19.04
C ILE A 197 9.63 0.18 19.96
N VAL A 198 9.39 1.39 19.44
CA VAL A 198 9.31 2.61 20.25
C VAL A 198 8.19 2.55 21.28
N LEU A 199 7.00 2.06 20.88
CA LEU A 199 5.87 1.86 21.80
C LEU A 199 6.22 0.88 22.93
N LEU A 200 6.85 -0.25 22.60
CA LEU A 200 7.26 -1.25 23.57
C LEU A 200 8.41 -0.78 24.46
N LEU A 201 9.38 -0.04 23.93
CA LEU A 201 10.46 0.58 24.72
C LEU A 201 9.88 1.57 25.74
N ARG A 202 8.89 2.38 25.33
CA ARG A 202 8.26 3.36 26.21
C ARG A 202 7.44 2.73 27.32
N HIS A 203 6.62 1.72 27.01
CA HIS A 203 5.62 1.22 27.96
C HIS A 203 5.99 -0.13 28.60
N ARG A 204 6.78 -0.96 27.92
CA ARG A 204 7.10 -2.34 28.33
C ARG A 204 8.54 -2.72 27.98
N ARG A 205 9.52 -1.86 28.32
CA ARG A 205 10.94 -2.00 27.91
C ARG A 205 11.53 -3.41 28.05
N ARG A 206 11.16 -4.14 29.12
CA ARG A 206 11.62 -5.50 29.41
C ARG A 206 11.23 -6.54 28.34
N LEU A 207 10.20 -6.28 27.53
CA LEU A 207 9.85 -7.14 26.40
C LEU A 207 10.84 -7.01 25.25
N VAL A 208 11.46 -5.83 25.09
CA VAL A 208 12.43 -5.53 24.01
C VAL A 208 13.84 -5.96 24.40
N ILE A 209 14.27 -5.66 25.63
CA ILE A 209 15.64 -5.97 26.11
C ILE A 209 15.75 -7.33 26.82
N GLY A 210 14.63 -8.01 27.07
CA GLY A 210 14.59 -9.26 27.82
C GLY A 210 14.29 -10.47 26.93
N PRO A 211 14.10 -11.66 27.55
CA PRO A 211 13.90 -12.92 26.83
C PRO A 211 12.61 -12.96 25.98
N GLY A 212 11.68 -12.01 26.19
CA GLY A 212 10.50 -11.84 25.33
C GLY A 212 10.86 -11.60 23.87
N MET A 213 11.97 -10.89 23.60
CA MET A 213 12.48 -10.64 22.25
C MET A 213 12.79 -11.94 21.51
N GLY A 214 13.21 -13.01 22.20
CA GLY A 214 13.47 -14.31 21.58
C GLY A 214 12.24 -14.89 20.87
N TRP A 215 11.03 -14.70 21.42
CA TRP A 215 9.80 -15.14 20.77
C TRP A 215 9.46 -14.32 19.53
N ALA A 216 9.66 -13.00 19.59
CA ALA A 216 9.47 -12.13 18.42
C ALA A 216 10.50 -12.40 17.32
N ALA A 217 11.76 -12.64 17.69
CA ALA A 217 12.83 -12.99 16.76
C ALA A 217 12.55 -14.35 16.07
N LEU A 218 12.15 -15.36 16.86
CA LEU A 218 11.76 -16.67 16.31
C LEU A 218 10.60 -16.53 15.32
N GLY A 219 9.58 -15.74 15.68
CA GLY A 219 8.46 -15.46 14.79
C GLY A 219 8.92 -14.75 13.52
N PHE A 220 9.80 -13.76 13.63
CA PHE A 220 10.33 -13.02 12.49
C PHE A 220 11.05 -13.94 11.51
N VAL A 221 11.95 -14.79 11.99
CA VAL A 221 12.67 -15.75 11.14
C VAL A 221 11.68 -16.72 10.48
N ALA A 222 10.68 -17.22 11.21
CA ALA A 222 9.65 -18.08 10.65
C ALA A 222 8.80 -17.38 9.56
N GLY A 223 8.39 -16.13 9.80
CA GLY A 223 7.59 -15.36 8.84
C GLY A 223 8.37 -14.91 7.60
N SER A 224 9.68 -14.69 7.74
CA SER A 224 10.58 -14.31 6.65
C SER A 224 11.32 -15.50 6.05
N LEU A 225 10.89 -16.74 6.32
CA LEU A 225 11.57 -17.95 5.87
C LEU A 225 11.82 -17.99 4.34
N PRO A 226 10.87 -17.60 3.46
CA PRO A 226 11.13 -17.56 2.02
C PRO A 226 12.31 -16.66 1.65
N PHE A 227 12.42 -15.50 2.29
CA PHE A 227 13.53 -14.56 2.10
C PHE A 227 14.88 -15.22 2.45
N TRP A 228 14.96 -15.88 3.61
CA TRP A 228 16.22 -16.48 4.08
C TRP A 228 16.65 -17.66 3.21
N VAL A 229 15.72 -18.58 2.92
CA VAL A 229 15.99 -19.76 2.09
C VAL A 229 16.51 -19.34 0.71
N PHE A 230 15.88 -18.33 0.09
CA PHE A 230 16.36 -17.81 -1.19
C PHE A 230 17.76 -17.21 -1.08
N ASN A 231 18.01 -16.34 -0.10
CA ASN A 231 19.28 -15.65 0.01
C ASN A 231 20.47 -16.58 0.29
N PHE A 232 20.26 -17.66 1.06
CA PHE A 232 21.29 -18.68 1.28
C PHE A 232 21.69 -19.40 -0.01
N GLY A 233 20.76 -19.57 -0.96
CA GLY A 233 21.04 -20.18 -2.27
C GLY A 233 21.52 -19.19 -3.35
N HIS A 234 21.38 -17.89 -3.13
CA HIS A 234 21.60 -16.84 -4.15
C HIS A 234 22.61 -15.78 -3.70
N GLY A 235 23.56 -16.15 -2.84
CA GLY A 235 24.67 -15.27 -2.43
C GLY A 235 24.20 -13.95 -1.82
N PHE A 236 23.09 -13.95 -1.09
CA PHE A 236 22.51 -12.76 -0.46
C PHE A 236 22.10 -11.64 -1.46
N TRP A 237 21.77 -11.99 -2.69
CA TRP A 237 21.40 -11.05 -3.77
C TRP A 237 20.35 -9.99 -3.38
N SER A 238 19.38 -10.32 -2.51
CA SER A 238 18.38 -9.35 -2.04
C SER A 238 19.01 -8.11 -1.38
N PHE A 239 20.21 -8.25 -0.80
CA PHE A 239 20.92 -7.17 -0.14
C PHE A 239 21.69 -6.26 -1.10
N ALA A 240 21.84 -6.61 -2.38
CA ALA A 240 22.45 -5.73 -3.40
C ALA A 240 21.72 -4.37 -3.51
N LEU A 241 20.43 -4.33 -3.13
CA LEU A 241 19.69 -3.08 -3.02
C LEU A 241 20.34 -2.07 -2.04
N LEU A 242 20.89 -2.56 -0.93
CA LEU A 242 21.51 -1.71 0.10
C LEU A 242 22.85 -1.13 -0.34
N GLU A 243 23.56 -1.81 -1.24
CA GLU A 243 24.84 -1.34 -1.78
C GLU A 243 24.66 -0.08 -2.66
N SER A 244 23.53 0.00 -3.35
CA SER A 244 23.13 1.16 -4.14
C SER A 244 22.46 2.26 -3.28
N GLY A 245 23.19 2.78 -2.30
CA GLY A 245 22.73 3.88 -1.45
C GLY A 245 22.25 5.11 -2.26
N PRO A 246 21.59 6.09 -1.61
CA PRO A 246 21.11 7.28 -2.31
C PRO A 246 22.22 8.01 -3.04
N SER A 247 21.94 8.43 -4.26
CA SER A 247 22.85 9.18 -5.11
C SER A 247 22.57 10.67 -4.97
N GLY A 248 23.50 11.42 -4.38
CA GLY A 248 23.42 12.88 -4.29
C GLY A 248 22.85 13.44 -2.98
N GLU A 249 22.53 14.73 -3.00
CA GLU A 249 22.25 15.53 -1.81
C GLU A 249 20.89 15.20 -1.14
N THR A 250 20.81 15.46 0.16
CA THR A 250 19.58 15.25 0.96
C THR A 250 18.51 16.30 0.65
N TRP A 251 18.89 17.53 0.29
CA TRP A 251 17.95 18.63 0.08
C TRP A 251 17.00 18.42 -1.11
N PRO A 252 17.47 18.00 -2.31
CA PRO A 252 16.58 17.63 -3.42
C PRO A 252 15.57 16.54 -3.04
N ARG A 253 15.98 15.53 -2.27
CA ARG A 253 15.09 14.47 -1.77
C ARG A 253 14.02 15.02 -0.82
N ALA A 254 14.40 15.93 0.09
CA ALA A 254 13.45 16.63 0.96
C ALA A 254 12.44 17.42 0.13
N ARG A 255 12.90 18.18 -0.87
CA ARG A 255 12.03 18.94 -1.77
C ARG A 255 11.05 18.03 -2.52
N ARG A 256 11.52 16.91 -3.10
CA ARG A 256 10.66 15.91 -3.76
C ARG A 256 9.66 15.28 -2.80
N LEU A 257 10.08 14.98 -1.57
CA LEU A 257 9.17 14.47 -0.54
C LEU A 257 7.99 15.42 -0.30
N PHE A 258 8.26 16.71 -0.08
CA PHE A 258 7.22 17.68 0.26
C PHE A 258 6.41 18.17 -0.94
N LEU A 259 7.04 18.42 -2.08
CA LEU A 259 6.36 19.00 -3.25
C LEU A 259 5.73 17.93 -4.16
N GLU A 260 6.26 16.71 -4.17
CA GLU A 260 5.80 15.62 -5.05
C GLU A 260 5.15 14.51 -4.23
N ALA A 261 5.91 13.75 -3.44
CA ALA A 261 5.37 12.54 -2.81
C ALA A 261 4.17 12.83 -1.89
N LEU A 262 4.29 13.81 -0.98
CA LEU A 262 3.23 14.16 -0.04
C LEU A 262 2.01 14.79 -0.71
N SER A 263 2.18 15.55 -1.79
CA SER A 263 1.05 16.18 -2.48
C SER A 263 0.18 15.14 -3.20
N TYR A 264 0.77 14.08 -3.77
CA TYR A 264 0.01 12.94 -4.28
C TYR A 264 -0.63 12.10 -3.17
N VAL A 265 0.13 11.81 -2.10
CA VAL A 265 -0.40 11.02 -0.99
C VAL A 265 -1.56 11.72 -0.29
N ALA A 266 -1.51 13.04 -0.16
CA ALA A 266 -2.59 13.83 0.41
C ALA A 266 -3.76 14.08 -0.55
N GLY A 267 -3.63 13.75 -1.85
CA GLY A 267 -4.69 13.91 -2.85
C GLY A 267 -4.77 15.30 -3.48
N MET A 268 -3.72 16.11 -3.38
CA MET A 268 -3.70 17.49 -3.87
C MET A 268 -3.38 17.63 -5.36
N ARG A 269 -2.95 16.55 -6.02
CA ARG A 269 -2.57 16.55 -7.44
C ARG A 269 -3.48 15.62 -8.24
N ASN A 270 -3.75 16.03 -9.48
CA ASN A 270 -4.35 15.14 -10.47
C ASN A 270 -3.30 14.07 -10.83
N LEU A 271 -3.72 12.81 -10.83
CA LEU A 271 -2.84 11.67 -11.11
C LEU A 271 -2.47 11.50 -12.59
N SER A 272 -3.34 11.91 -13.51
CA SER A 272 -3.11 11.85 -14.94
C SER A 272 -2.23 13.03 -15.39
N ALA A 273 -2.70 14.27 -15.21
CA ALA A 273 -1.99 15.47 -15.64
C ALA A 273 -0.72 15.75 -14.80
N GLY A 274 -0.66 15.19 -13.59
CA GLY A 274 0.38 15.51 -12.63
C GLY A 274 0.33 16.95 -12.11
N GLU A 275 -0.66 17.74 -12.50
CA GLU A 275 -0.81 19.12 -12.04
C GLU A 275 -1.42 19.18 -10.64
N TRP A 276 -1.25 20.32 -9.97
CA TRP A 276 -2.08 20.62 -8.80
C TRP A 276 -3.54 20.55 -9.23
N PHE A 277 -4.39 19.99 -8.38
CA PHE A 277 -5.83 19.93 -8.63
C PHE A 277 -6.51 20.89 -7.66
N PRO A 278 -6.63 22.21 -7.98
CA PRO A 278 -7.11 23.24 -7.06
C PRO A 278 -8.42 22.90 -6.33
N PRO A 279 -9.43 22.26 -6.98
CA PRO A 279 -10.66 21.83 -6.30
C PRO A 279 -10.42 20.91 -5.09
N SER A 280 -9.30 20.18 -5.06
CA SER A 280 -8.91 19.30 -3.96
C SER A 280 -7.76 19.88 -3.12
N ALA A 281 -6.77 20.53 -3.75
CA ALA A 281 -5.50 20.88 -3.13
C ALA A 281 -5.63 21.85 -1.95
N VAL A 282 -6.35 22.95 -2.15
CA VAL A 282 -6.55 23.99 -1.13
C VAL A 282 -7.39 23.47 0.04
N PRO A 283 -8.58 22.86 -0.16
CA PRO A 283 -9.37 22.33 0.95
C PRO A 283 -8.69 21.15 1.67
N LEU A 284 -7.94 20.29 0.97
CA LEU A 284 -7.19 19.20 1.60
C LEU A 284 -6.04 19.72 2.45
N GLY A 285 -5.24 20.65 1.90
CA GLY A 285 -4.11 21.24 2.62
C GLY A 285 -4.56 21.98 3.89
N ALA A 286 -5.57 22.83 3.76
CA ALA A 286 -6.17 23.52 4.90
C ALA A 286 -6.80 22.54 5.89
N GLY A 287 -7.53 21.53 5.41
CA GLY A 287 -8.17 20.52 6.25
C GLY A 287 -7.18 19.73 7.10
N TYR A 288 -6.13 19.17 6.48
CA TYR A 288 -5.10 18.45 7.22
C TYR A 288 -4.35 19.34 8.22
N ALA A 289 -4.02 20.58 7.83
CA ALA A 289 -3.36 21.53 8.73
C ALA A 289 -4.25 21.87 9.95
N LEU A 290 -5.55 22.12 9.73
CA LEU A 290 -6.51 22.41 10.80
C LEU A 290 -6.73 21.20 11.72
N LEU A 291 -6.80 19.99 11.19
CA LEU A 291 -6.94 18.77 12.00
C LEU A 291 -5.67 18.51 12.82
N LEU A 292 -4.48 18.71 12.25
CA LEU A 292 -3.22 18.58 12.97
C LEU A 292 -3.10 19.64 14.07
N ALA A 293 -3.39 20.91 13.75
CA ALA A 293 -3.37 22.01 14.71
C ALA A 293 -4.40 21.78 15.83
N GLY A 294 -5.63 21.39 15.48
CA GLY A 294 -6.68 21.04 16.42
C GLY A 294 -6.28 19.89 17.34
N TRP A 295 -5.62 18.87 16.80
CA TRP A 295 -5.11 17.76 17.60
C TRP A 295 -4.00 18.19 18.58
N ILE A 296 -3.03 19.00 18.12
CA ILE A 296 -1.94 19.53 18.97
C ILE A 296 -2.49 20.43 20.09
N VAL A 297 -3.41 21.34 19.76
CA VAL A 297 -4.01 22.28 20.72
C VAL A 297 -4.86 21.56 21.75
N ALA A 298 -5.70 20.61 21.33
CA ALA A 298 -6.53 19.83 22.24
C ALA A 298 -5.69 19.05 23.26
N ARG A 299 -4.51 18.57 22.87
CA ARG A 299 -3.60 17.85 23.76
C ARG A 299 -3.01 18.73 24.86
N ARG A 300 -2.74 20.02 24.57
CA ARG A 300 -2.16 20.95 25.57
C ARG A 300 -3.13 21.26 26.70
N ASN A 301 -4.43 21.12 26.46
CA ASN A 301 -5.50 21.56 27.33
C ASN A 301 -6.39 20.41 27.86
N ASP A 302 -5.94 19.15 27.76
CA ASP A 302 -6.68 17.99 28.27
C ASP A 302 -6.15 17.57 29.65
N ASP A 303 -7.02 17.65 30.65
CA ASP A 303 -6.73 17.39 32.07
C ASP A 303 -7.34 16.06 32.59
N GLY A 304 -7.93 15.24 31.71
CA GLY A 304 -8.61 13.98 32.07
C GLY A 304 -7.93 12.68 31.59
N GLY A 305 -8.57 11.54 31.88
CA GLY A 305 -8.12 10.18 31.49
C GLY A 305 -8.02 9.91 29.98
N ASN A 306 -8.54 10.80 29.13
CA ASN A 306 -8.33 10.76 27.67
C ASN A 306 -6.88 11.12 27.26
N LYS A 307 -6.14 11.80 28.13
CA LYS A 307 -4.77 12.25 27.88
C LYS A 307 -3.81 11.09 27.58
N GLU A 308 -3.95 9.95 28.27
CA GLU A 308 -3.08 8.79 28.07
C GLU A 308 -3.31 8.14 26.69
N MET A 309 -4.58 7.92 26.32
CA MET A 309 -4.97 7.35 25.02
C MET A 309 -4.59 8.29 23.86
N LEU A 310 -4.94 9.57 23.95
CA LEU A 310 -4.55 10.58 22.97
C LEU A 310 -3.02 10.67 22.86
N SER A 311 -2.28 10.51 23.97
CA SER A 311 -0.82 10.50 23.93
C SER A 311 -0.23 9.31 23.20
N ALA A 312 -0.85 8.13 23.32
CA ALA A 312 -0.47 6.93 22.59
C ALA A 312 -0.82 7.06 21.10
N GLY A 313 -1.98 7.64 20.78
CA GLY A 313 -2.37 7.97 19.40
C GLY A 313 -1.38 8.91 18.73
N THR A 314 -1.02 10.03 19.39
CA THR A 314 -0.05 10.99 18.85
C THR A 314 1.33 10.36 18.71
N LEU A 315 1.78 9.57 19.70
CA LEU A 315 3.06 8.88 19.61
C LEU A 315 3.07 7.92 18.42
N THR A 316 2.02 7.10 18.28
CA THR A 316 1.93 6.10 17.21
C THR A 316 1.93 6.78 15.83
N ALA A 317 1.06 7.78 15.62
CA ALA A 317 0.98 8.50 14.35
C ALA A 317 2.26 9.28 14.04
N GLY A 318 2.81 9.99 15.03
CA GLY A 318 4.02 10.80 14.88
C GLY A 318 5.28 9.99 14.61
N VAL A 319 5.48 8.88 15.34
CA VAL A 319 6.63 7.99 15.13
C VAL A 319 6.52 7.27 13.80
N LEU A 320 5.33 6.79 13.42
CA LEU A 320 5.11 6.16 12.13
C LEU A 320 5.36 7.14 10.98
N ALA A 321 4.83 8.35 11.07
CA ALA A 321 5.09 9.41 10.11
C ALA A 321 6.60 9.71 10.03
N GLY A 322 7.24 9.95 11.17
CA GLY A 322 8.68 10.24 11.25
C GLY A 322 9.53 9.15 10.61
N PHE A 323 9.33 7.88 10.97
CA PHE A 323 10.06 6.77 10.35
C PHE A 323 9.78 6.65 8.85
N THR A 324 8.55 6.87 8.41
CA THR A 324 8.20 6.77 6.99
C THR A 324 8.92 7.86 6.17
N LEU A 325 8.84 9.11 6.63
CA LEU A 325 9.48 10.25 5.97
C LEU A 325 11.01 10.11 6.01
N LEU A 326 11.57 9.69 7.15
CA LEU A 326 13.01 9.45 7.28
C LEU A 326 13.48 8.32 6.36
N SER A 327 12.74 7.20 6.28
CA SER A 327 13.08 6.08 5.40
C SER A 327 13.09 6.50 3.94
N PHE A 328 12.15 7.36 3.52
CA PHE A 328 12.15 7.94 2.18
C PHE A 328 13.39 8.81 1.94
N MET A 329 13.70 9.71 2.88
CA MET A 329 14.85 10.61 2.76
C MET A 329 16.18 9.85 2.72
N LEU A 330 16.32 8.75 3.46
CA LEU A 330 17.55 7.96 3.52
C LEU A 330 17.67 6.92 2.38
N SER A 331 16.61 6.70 1.61
CA SER A 331 16.59 5.71 0.55
C SER A 331 16.99 6.33 -0.81
N ARG A 332 17.65 5.54 -1.66
CA ARG A 332 17.84 5.85 -3.09
C ARG A 332 16.52 6.12 -3.82
N TYR A 333 15.42 5.56 -3.31
CA TYR A 333 14.10 5.78 -3.88
C TYR A 333 13.55 7.19 -3.59
N GLY A 334 14.14 7.90 -2.63
CA GLY A 334 13.94 9.34 -2.46
C GLY A 334 14.42 10.16 -3.65
N ASP A 335 15.41 9.65 -4.40
CA ASP A 335 15.89 10.30 -5.63
C ASP A 335 14.86 10.20 -6.77
N LEU A 336 13.93 9.26 -6.69
CA LEU A 336 12.85 9.19 -7.66
C LEU A 336 11.78 10.23 -7.32
N GLY A 337 11.41 10.44 -6.05
CA GLY A 337 10.25 11.29 -5.73
C GLY A 337 8.91 10.55 -5.82
N ALA A 338 8.93 9.24 -6.08
CA ALA A 338 7.70 8.49 -6.29
C ALA A 338 6.89 8.33 -4.98
N PRO A 339 5.59 8.70 -4.97
CA PRO A 339 4.75 8.72 -3.76
C PRO A 339 4.57 7.34 -3.11
N ARG A 340 4.71 6.26 -3.87
CA ARG A 340 4.61 4.89 -3.35
C ARG A 340 5.63 4.54 -2.27
N TYR A 341 6.76 5.23 -2.17
CA TYR A 341 7.77 4.91 -1.15
C TYR A 341 7.46 5.51 0.22
N ILE A 342 6.41 6.33 0.32
CA ILE A 342 5.84 6.78 1.60
C ILE A 342 4.46 6.15 1.84
N PHE A 343 4.14 5.01 1.21
CA PHE A 343 2.84 4.34 1.37
C PHE A 343 2.42 4.12 2.85
N PRO A 344 3.33 3.73 3.78
CA PRO A 344 3.00 3.61 5.21
C PRO A 344 2.45 4.89 5.86
N PHE A 345 2.71 6.06 5.24
CA PHE A 345 2.22 7.35 5.72
C PHE A 345 0.70 7.42 5.71
N TYR A 346 0.00 6.64 4.87
CA TYR A 346 -1.47 6.60 4.87
C TYR A 346 -2.06 6.20 6.22
N THR A 347 -1.45 5.26 6.94
CA THR A 347 -1.91 4.91 8.30
C THR A 347 -1.73 6.08 9.27
N ALA A 348 -0.60 6.79 9.20
CA ALA A 348 -0.37 7.96 10.04
C ALA A 348 -1.33 9.11 9.69
N LEU A 349 -1.50 9.39 8.40
CA LEU A 349 -2.40 10.43 7.87
C LEU A 349 -3.84 10.20 8.31
N ALA A 350 -4.33 8.96 8.22
CA ALA A 350 -5.65 8.59 8.70
C ALA A 350 -5.81 8.77 10.22
N LEU A 351 -4.78 8.43 11.00
CA LEU A 351 -4.77 8.67 12.44
C LEU A 351 -4.72 10.16 12.80
N PHE A 352 -4.01 10.99 12.02
CA PHE A 352 -4.06 12.46 12.16
C PHE A 352 -5.47 12.99 11.92
N ALA A 353 -6.15 12.51 10.87
CA ALA A 353 -7.52 12.90 10.59
C ALA A 353 -8.48 12.47 11.72
N GLY A 354 -8.36 11.22 12.18
CA GLY A 354 -9.16 10.70 13.30
C GLY A 354 -8.93 11.44 14.60
N GLY A 355 -7.66 11.74 14.92
CA GLY A 355 -7.25 12.43 16.13
C GLY A 355 -7.79 13.87 16.17
N GLY A 356 -7.64 14.60 15.07
CA GLY A 356 -8.15 15.97 14.94
C GLY A 356 -9.66 16.06 15.13
N VAL A 357 -10.44 15.15 14.51
CA VAL A 357 -11.90 15.15 14.66
C VAL A 357 -12.33 14.76 16.07
N SER A 358 -11.71 13.73 16.66
CA SER A 358 -11.99 13.32 18.03
C SER A 358 -11.75 14.46 19.01
N SER A 359 -10.60 15.12 18.89
CA SER A 359 -10.22 16.28 19.69
C SER A 359 -11.18 17.46 19.53
N ALA A 360 -11.54 17.81 18.29
CA ALA A 360 -12.45 18.92 18.02
C ALA A 360 -13.89 18.63 18.48
N ARG A 361 -14.34 17.37 18.43
CA ARG A 361 -15.66 16.96 18.91
C ARG A 361 -15.77 17.12 20.42
N THR A 362 -14.76 16.67 21.17
CA THR A 362 -14.73 16.86 22.63
C THR A 362 -14.79 18.33 23.02
N ARG A 363 -14.15 19.22 22.24
CA ARG A 363 -14.04 20.65 22.58
C ARG A 363 -15.19 21.52 22.08
N TRP A 364 -15.72 21.24 20.89
CA TRP A 364 -16.68 22.12 20.20
C TRP A 364 -17.98 21.43 19.78
N GLY A 365 -18.16 20.14 20.09
CA GLY A 365 -19.35 19.34 19.74
C GLY A 365 -19.51 19.01 18.24
N ARG A 366 -19.08 19.92 17.35
CA ARG A 366 -19.20 19.81 15.88
C ARG A 366 -17.87 19.56 15.16
N GLY A 367 -16.91 18.89 15.82
CA GLY A 367 -15.57 18.63 15.26
C GLY A 367 -15.56 17.87 13.93
N TRP A 368 -16.64 17.16 13.59
CA TRP A 368 -16.81 16.51 12.28
C TRP A 368 -16.86 17.51 11.12
N LEU A 369 -17.20 18.79 11.34
CA LEU A 369 -17.16 19.81 10.29
C LEU A 369 -15.74 20.03 9.73
N LEU A 370 -14.71 19.81 10.56
CA LEU A 370 -13.30 19.90 10.14
C LEU A 370 -12.89 18.75 9.20
N ALA A 371 -13.66 17.66 9.17
CA ALA A 371 -13.45 16.56 8.25
C ALA A 371 -13.95 16.86 6.83
N LEU A 372 -14.97 17.71 6.70
CA LEU A 372 -15.68 17.92 5.44
C LEU A 372 -14.77 18.36 4.28
N PRO A 373 -13.82 19.30 4.45
CA PRO A 373 -12.92 19.68 3.36
C PRO A 373 -12.07 18.52 2.86
N ILE A 374 -11.65 17.63 3.77
CA ILE A 374 -10.83 16.47 3.42
C ILE A 374 -11.66 15.43 2.68
N LEU A 375 -12.84 15.09 3.23
CA LEU A 375 -13.73 14.11 2.61
C LEU A 375 -14.22 14.60 1.24
N ALA A 376 -14.62 15.88 1.13
CA ALA A 376 -15.04 16.48 -0.13
C ALA A 376 -13.90 16.55 -1.15
N GLY A 377 -12.69 16.96 -0.72
CA GLY A 377 -11.52 17.01 -1.59
C GLY A 377 -11.12 15.64 -2.13
N ASN A 378 -11.16 14.59 -1.27
CA ASN A 378 -10.89 13.23 -1.71
C ASN A 378 -11.97 12.70 -2.66
N VAL A 379 -13.25 12.95 -2.39
CA VAL A 379 -14.36 12.57 -3.30
C VAL A 379 -14.19 13.25 -4.65
N ALA A 380 -13.91 14.56 -4.67
CA ALA A 380 -13.67 15.32 -5.90
C ALA A 380 -12.45 14.77 -6.66
N GLY A 381 -11.36 14.45 -5.95
CA GLY A 381 -10.17 13.85 -6.55
C GLY A 381 -10.47 12.47 -7.18
N VAL A 382 -11.24 11.62 -6.48
CA VAL A 382 -11.62 10.29 -7.00
C VAL A 382 -12.54 10.41 -8.20
N ALA A 383 -13.52 11.33 -8.15
CA ALA A 383 -14.41 11.61 -9.27
C ALA A 383 -13.63 12.12 -10.50
N GLY A 384 -12.66 13.01 -10.29
CA GLY A 384 -11.75 13.49 -11.34
C GLY A 384 -10.93 12.35 -11.94
N ALA A 385 -10.30 11.52 -11.11
CA ALA A 385 -9.54 10.35 -11.58
C ALA A 385 -10.42 9.36 -12.36
N TYR A 386 -11.67 9.17 -11.94
CA TYR A 386 -12.61 8.33 -12.68
C TYR A 386 -13.02 8.93 -14.04
N ALA A 387 -13.24 10.24 -14.10
CA ALA A 387 -13.50 10.95 -15.35
C ALA A 387 -12.32 10.82 -16.31
N ASP A 388 -11.08 10.93 -15.82
CA ASP A 388 -9.86 10.76 -16.60
C ASP A 388 -9.75 9.33 -17.18
N ILE A 389 -10.15 8.30 -16.41
CA ILE A 389 -10.18 6.91 -16.91
C ILE A 389 -11.19 6.76 -18.04
N ARG A 390 -12.42 7.25 -17.85
CA ARG A 390 -13.46 7.16 -18.88
C ARG A 390 -13.15 7.99 -20.13
N GLY A 391 -12.46 9.11 -19.96
CA GLY A 391 -12.01 9.96 -21.06
C GLY A 391 -10.77 9.45 -21.78
N GLY A 392 -10.21 8.29 -21.39
CA GLY A 392 -9.00 7.71 -21.98
C GLY A 392 -7.68 8.31 -21.48
N ALA A 393 -7.71 9.48 -20.83
CA ALA A 393 -6.54 10.17 -20.28
C ALA A 393 -5.75 9.33 -19.27
N MET A 394 -6.42 8.47 -18.49
CA MET A 394 -5.75 7.53 -17.57
C MET A 394 -5.36 6.17 -18.15
N ALA A 395 -5.90 5.78 -19.30
CA ALA A 395 -5.41 4.60 -20.02
C ALA A 395 -3.99 4.85 -20.54
N ALA A 396 -3.70 6.11 -20.86
CA ALA A 396 -2.36 6.60 -21.14
C ALA A 396 -1.50 6.61 -19.84
N THR A 397 -2.01 7.20 -18.75
CA THR A 397 -1.28 7.41 -17.46
C THR A 397 -1.32 6.28 -16.43
N ALA A 398 -1.77 5.06 -16.75
CA ALA A 398 -1.64 3.89 -15.85
C ALA A 398 -0.17 3.56 -15.50
N PHE A 399 0.77 4.16 -16.24
CA PHE A 399 2.21 4.18 -16.01
C PHE A 399 2.67 5.25 -14.98
N ALA A 400 1.86 6.27 -14.70
CA ALA A 400 2.23 7.43 -13.88
C ALA A 400 2.52 7.08 -12.40
N GLY A 401 1.92 6.05 -11.81
CA GLY A 401 2.32 5.61 -10.46
C GLY A 401 3.77 5.12 -10.37
N ASN A 402 4.31 4.61 -11.49
CA ASN A 402 5.72 4.29 -11.68
C ASN A 402 6.52 5.55 -12.06
N GLN A 403 5.99 6.41 -12.94
CA GLN A 403 6.68 7.58 -13.53
C GLN A 403 6.56 8.92 -12.81
N VAL A 404 5.71 9.09 -11.79
CA VAL A 404 5.68 10.31 -10.97
C VAL A 404 7.03 10.55 -10.30
N GLY A 405 7.86 9.51 -10.15
CA GLY A 405 9.27 9.66 -9.77
C GLY A 405 10.30 9.64 -10.91
N PHE A 406 9.88 9.46 -12.17
CA PHE A 406 10.73 9.58 -13.35
C PHE A 406 10.49 10.89 -14.12
N ALA A 407 9.40 11.61 -13.88
CA ALA A 407 9.14 12.91 -14.50
C ALA A 407 10.22 13.97 -14.17
N GLY A 408 10.95 13.79 -13.07
CA GLY A 408 12.13 14.60 -12.71
C GLY A 408 13.45 14.14 -13.35
N LEU A 409 13.49 12.97 -13.97
CA LEU A 409 14.62 12.49 -14.78
C LEU A 409 14.31 12.88 -16.22
N ARG A 410 14.93 13.95 -16.73
CA ARG A 410 14.91 14.24 -18.17
C ARG A 410 15.32 12.96 -18.89
N PRO A 411 14.53 12.43 -19.85
CA PRO A 411 15.04 11.37 -20.70
C PRO A 411 16.33 11.88 -21.38
N PRO A 412 17.32 11.00 -21.62
CA PRO A 412 18.51 11.37 -22.37
C PRO A 412 18.10 12.09 -23.66
N ALA A 413 18.81 13.17 -24.02
CA ALA A 413 18.49 13.98 -25.19
C ALA A 413 18.33 13.07 -26.43
N GLY A 414 17.17 13.14 -27.10
CA GLY A 414 16.84 12.31 -28.26
C GLY A 414 15.97 11.08 -27.97
N MET A 415 15.68 10.77 -26.71
CA MET A 415 14.67 9.77 -26.34
C MET A 415 13.38 10.53 -26.02
N GLU A 416 12.38 10.50 -26.92
CA GLU A 416 11.05 11.01 -26.56
C GLU A 416 10.58 10.27 -25.30
N PRO A 417 9.99 10.97 -24.31
CA PRO A 417 9.29 10.29 -23.23
C PRO A 417 8.33 9.34 -23.92
N ALA A 418 8.42 8.03 -23.64
CA ALA A 418 7.62 7.02 -24.32
C ALA A 418 6.16 7.46 -24.26
N ALA A 419 5.71 8.11 -25.34
CA ALA A 419 4.38 8.65 -25.43
C ALA A 419 3.49 7.45 -25.23
N GLU A 420 2.69 7.53 -24.18
CA GLU A 420 1.76 6.53 -23.71
C GLU A 420 0.94 6.03 -24.90
N ARG A 421 1.44 4.98 -25.56
CA ARG A 421 0.63 4.24 -26.52
C ARG A 421 -0.43 3.59 -25.67
N GLU A 422 -1.67 4.06 -25.86
CA GLU A 422 -2.87 3.39 -25.37
C GLU A 422 -2.63 1.90 -25.37
N VAL A 423 -2.74 1.28 -24.19
CA VAL A 423 -2.56 -0.16 -24.03
C VAL A 423 -3.54 -0.85 -24.99
N PRO A 424 -3.09 -1.40 -26.13
CA PRO A 424 -4.01 -1.77 -27.18
C PRO A 424 -4.81 -2.98 -26.72
N ALA A 425 -6.08 -3.03 -27.16
CA ALA A 425 -6.86 -4.24 -27.02
C ALA A 425 -6.12 -5.36 -27.76
N LEU A 426 -5.79 -6.45 -27.07
CA LEU A 426 -5.03 -7.56 -27.68
C LEU A 426 -5.92 -8.51 -28.47
N ARG A 427 -7.25 -8.41 -28.37
CA ARG A 427 -8.19 -9.30 -29.06
C ARG A 427 -7.94 -9.43 -30.58
N PRO A 428 -7.69 -8.35 -31.34
CA PRO A 428 -7.39 -8.48 -32.77
C PRO A 428 -6.09 -9.25 -33.02
N LEU A 429 -5.06 -9.01 -32.19
CA LEU A 429 -3.77 -9.71 -32.26
C LEU A 429 -3.92 -11.19 -31.92
N VAL A 430 -4.57 -11.51 -30.79
CA VAL A 430 -4.87 -12.90 -30.38
C VAL A 430 -5.60 -13.64 -31.50
N SER A 431 -6.66 -13.03 -32.05
CA SER A 431 -7.43 -13.64 -33.13
C SER A 431 -6.60 -13.85 -34.41
N PHE A 432 -5.66 -12.95 -34.71
CA PHE A 432 -4.76 -13.09 -35.85
C PHE A 432 -3.79 -14.27 -35.65
N LEU A 433 -3.17 -14.36 -34.47
CA LEU A 433 -2.23 -15.42 -34.14
C LEU A 433 -2.91 -16.79 -34.10
N GLU A 434 -4.08 -16.90 -33.45
CA GLU A 434 -4.87 -18.14 -33.42
C GLU A 434 -5.27 -18.59 -34.84
N ARG A 435 -5.69 -17.68 -35.72
CA ARG A 435 -5.99 -18.01 -37.13
C ARG A 435 -4.77 -18.47 -37.92
N LYS A 436 -3.57 -18.03 -37.55
CA LYS A 436 -2.33 -18.40 -38.20
C LYS A 436 -1.70 -19.65 -37.58
N GLY A 437 -2.29 -20.22 -36.53
CA GLY A 437 -1.71 -21.34 -35.80
C GLY A 437 -0.39 -20.98 -35.13
N ILE A 438 -0.19 -19.70 -34.77
CA ILE A 438 1.01 -19.22 -34.10
C ILE A 438 0.75 -19.22 -32.61
N ASP A 439 1.50 -20.05 -31.88
CA ASP A 439 1.42 -20.25 -30.43
C ASP A 439 2.57 -19.58 -29.67
N SER A 440 3.58 -19.06 -30.37
CA SER A 440 4.72 -18.38 -29.76
C SER A 440 5.18 -17.17 -30.58
N VAL A 441 5.52 -16.07 -29.90
CA VAL A 441 5.92 -14.81 -30.55
C VAL A 441 6.97 -14.05 -29.73
N ILE A 442 7.74 -13.19 -30.41
CA ILE A 442 8.64 -12.23 -29.77
C ILE A 442 7.95 -10.86 -29.76
N ALA A 443 7.84 -10.21 -28.59
CA ALA A 443 7.23 -8.89 -28.47
C ALA A 443 7.87 -8.05 -27.37
N ASP A 444 7.52 -6.76 -27.29
CA ASP A 444 7.96 -5.91 -26.18
C ASP A 444 7.38 -6.39 -24.83
N TYR A 445 7.92 -5.89 -23.71
CA TYR A 445 7.44 -6.25 -22.36
C TYR A 445 5.95 -5.94 -22.15
N GLY A 446 5.49 -4.81 -22.70
CA GLY A 446 4.12 -4.33 -22.54
C GLY A 446 3.09 -5.30 -23.12
N ILE A 447 3.40 -5.84 -24.30
CA ILE A 447 2.56 -6.78 -25.04
C ILE A 447 2.79 -8.20 -24.52
N SER A 448 4.03 -8.61 -24.26
CA SER A 448 4.38 -10.01 -23.97
C SER A 448 3.69 -10.56 -22.72
N VAL A 449 3.87 -9.87 -21.59
CA VAL A 449 3.33 -10.31 -20.29
C VAL A 449 1.80 -10.34 -20.32
N ARG A 450 1.19 -9.37 -21.02
CA ARG A 450 -0.26 -9.29 -21.18
C ARG A 450 -0.79 -10.38 -22.11
N LEU A 451 -0.16 -10.60 -23.27
CA LEU A 451 -0.59 -11.58 -24.25
C LEU A 451 -0.54 -13.00 -23.67
N THR A 452 0.55 -13.34 -22.99
CA THR A 452 0.70 -14.62 -22.30
C THR A 452 -0.36 -14.81 -21.22
N LEU A 453 -0.64 -13.78 -20.41
CA LEU A 453 -1.66 -13.85 -19.37
C LEU A 453 -3.10 -13.92 -19.94
N GLU A 454 -3.44 -13.06 -20.91
CA GLU A 454 -4.80 -12.97 -21.49
C GLU A 454 -5.18 -14.24 -22.24
N THR A 455 -4.21 -14.93 -22.83
CA THR A 455 -4.44 -16.21 -23.51
C THR A 455 -4.32 -17.41 -22.58
N ALA A 456 -3.99 -17.20 -21.29
CA ALA A 456 -3.67 -18.26 -20.35
C ALA A 456 -2.65 -19.25 -20.94
N GLU A 457 -1.56 -18.70 -21.49
CA GLU A 457 -0.43 -19.42 -22.07
C GLU A 457 -0.73 -20.22 -23.35
N ARG A 458 -1.94 -20.10 -23.93
CA ARG A 458 -2.18 -20.62 -25.29
C ARG A 458 -1.31 -19.95 -26.34
N ILE A 459 -0.94 -18.69 -26.11
CA ILE A 459 0.07 -17.99 -26.90
C ILE A 459 1.14 -17.48 -25.93
N VAL A 460 2.37 -17.96 -26.08
CA VAL A 460 3.50 -17.54 -25.25
C VAL A 460 4.27 -16.44 -25.97
N ALA A 461 4.28 -15.25 -25.37
CA ALA A 461 5.05 -14.12 -25.88
C ALA A 461 6.29 -13.88 -25.04
N VAL A 462 7.44 -13.80 -25.70
CA VAL A 462 8.77 -13.70 -25.10
C VAL A 462 9.37 -12.34 -25.36
N GLN A 463 10.00 -11.75 -24.34
CA GLN A 463 10.73 -10.50 -24.50
C GLN A 463 12.11 -10.76 -25.14
N PRO A 464 12.46 -10.12 -26.28
CA PRO A 464 13.80 -10.24 -26.84
C PRO A 464 14.79 -9.61 -25.85
N LEU A 465 15.78 -10.38 -25.41
CA LEU A 465 16.94 -9.98 -24.57
C LEU A 465 16.74 -9.96 -23.04
N ARG A 466 15.52 -10.12 -22.50
CA ARG A 466 15.27 -10.05 -21.03
C ARG A 466 14.16 -10.97 -20.54
N GLU A 467 13.89 -12.07 -21.23
CA GLU A 467 12.90 -13.02 -20.74
C GLU A 467 13.29 -13.51 -19.34
N LYS A 468 12.36 -13.33 -18.39
CA LYS A 468 12.61 -13.62 -16.97
C LYS A 468 12.10 -15.00 -16.57
N ASN A 469 11.26 -15.63 -17.40
CA ASN A 469 10.81 -17.00 -17.21
C ASN A 469 11.56 -17.96 -18.16
N PRO A 470 12.41 -18.87 -17.64
CA PRO A 470 13.13 -19.85 -18.46
C PRO A 470 12.21 -20.74 -19.32
N ALA A 471 11.01 -21.06 -18.83
CA ALA A 471 10.05 -21.87 -19.57
C ALA A 471 9.52 -21.13 -20.82
N TYR A 472 9.34 -19.81 -20.73
CA TYR A 472 8.92 -19.02 -21.89
C TYR A 472 10.06 -18.81 -22.88
N ALA A 473 11.29 -18.62 -22.40
CA ALA A 473 12.45 -18.51 -23.28
C ALA A 473 12.63 -19.76 -24.15
N ALA A 474 12.31 -20.95 -23.62
CA ALA A 474 12.37 -22.20 -24.36
C ALA A 474 11.22 -22.38 -25.38
N ALA A 475 10.14 -21.60 -25.30
CA ALA A 475 8.98 -21.74 -26.20
C ALA A 475 9.19 -21.08 -27.57
N VAL A 476 10.21 -20.22 -27.73
CA VAL A 476 10.50 -19.47 -28.97
C VAL A 476 11.86 -19.85 -29.58
N GLY A 477 12.61 -20.74 -28.92
CA GLY A 477 13.85 -21.33 -29.46
C GLY A 477 13.60 -22.69 -30.08
#